data_AF-A0A1I8HGM8-F1
#
_entry.id   AF-A0A1I8HGM8-F1
#
_cell.length_a   1.000
_cell.length_b   1.000
_cell.length_c   1.000
_cell.angle_alpha   90.00
_cell.angle_beta   90.00
_cell.angle_gamma   90.00
#
_symmetry.space_group_name_H-M   'P 1'
#
loop_
_entity.id
_entity.type
_entity.pdbx_description
1 polymer ?
#
loop_
_entity_poly.entity_id
_entity_poly.type
_entity_poly.pdbx_seq_one_letter_code
_entity_poly.pdbx_strand_id
1 'polypeptide(L)'
;TFRRWRSAFGAQKVDALLRGSHRHHFLRAMSEYDQLLHEDESTNRMQESLKLFDSICNNKWFVRTSIILFLNKKDLFAAKIVRSPINICFPEYTGNQEYNEAAAYIQAQFDAKNKSINKEVYCHQTCATDTGNIEFVFDSVTDVVIANNLRRCDARSAMASALPNTFRRLVATKLTHNFREAVEIINCELKPPTAGQVLIKTKYAGVNASDINFTAGRYKHASKPPILLGFEGVGRVVQVGPGVGDGLKVGQPVAYLADGSFSEYQCLSAGSVFPVPSLRPEFVSLLVSGLTAELALEK
;
A
#
# COMPACT_ATOMS: atom_id res chain seq x y z
N THR A 1 18.43 0.67 -11.50
CA THR A 1 17.68 1.66 -10.68
C THR A 1 17.31 1.11 -9.30
N PHE A 2 16.97 -0.18 -9.15
CA PHE A 2 16.79 -0.86 -7.85
C PHE A 2 18.06 -0.93 -6.96
N ARG A 3 19.25 -1.17 -7.55
CA ARG A 3 20.56 -0.98 -6.86
C ARG A 3 20.80 0.46 -6.39
N ARG A 4 20.29 1.46 -7.14
CA ARG A 4 20.28 2.87 -6.71
C ARG A 4 19.29 3.12 -5.57
N TRP A 5 18.18 2.38 -5.50
CA TRP A 5 17.22 2.41 -4.40
C TRP A 5 17.79 1.79 -3.11
N ARG A 6 18.40 0.60 -3.17
CA ARG A 6 19.14 0.00 -2.04
C ARG A 6 20.30 0.90 -1.56
N SER A 7 20.96 1.58 -2.51
CA SER A 7 21.97 2.61 -2.21
C SER A 7 21.39 3.89 -1.58
N ALA A 8 20.15 4.27 -1.92
CA ALA A 8 19.50 5.49 -1.42
C ALA A 8 18.87 5.29 -0.02
N PHE A 9 18.37 4.08 0.28
CA PHE A 9 17.79 3.73 1.57
C PHE A 9 18.83 3.18 2.57
N GLY A 10 20.01 2.78 2.06
CA GLY A 10 21.12 2.21 2.83
C GLY A 10 20.86 0.75 3.18
N ALA A 11 21.71 -0.16 2.68
CA ALA A 11 21.55 -1.61 2.84
C ALA A 11 21.32 -2.05 4.30
N GLN A 12 22.00 -1.44 5.26
CA GLN A 12 21.83 -1.75 6.69
C GLN A 12 20.43 -1.43 7.25
N LYS A 13 19.78 -0.37 6.75
CA LYS A 13 18.43 0.01 7.20
C LYS A 13 17.36 -0.88 6.55
N VAL A 14 17.57 -1.28 5.29
CA VAL A 14 16.76 -2.27 4.60
C VAL A 14 16.83 -3.61 5.34
N ASP A 15 18.03 -4.10 5.68
CA ASP A 15 18.17 -5.37 6.41
C ASP A 15 17.60 -5.32 7.84
N ALA A 16 17.69 -4.18 8.54
CA ALA A 16 17.08 -4.01 9.87
C ALA A 16 15.54 -4.10 9.82
N LEU A 17 14.95 -3.56 8.75
CA LEU A 17 13.53 -3.62 8.49
C LEU A 17 13.06 -5.05 8.15
N LEU A 18 13.85 -5.79 7.37
CA LEU A 18 13.59 -7.21 7.07
C LEU A 18 13.71 -8.09 8.33
N ARG A 19 14.65 -7.79 9.22
CA ARG A 19 14.86 -8.52 10.50
C ARG A 19 13.80 -8.25 11.56
N GLY A 20 13.17 -7.07 11.57
CA GLY A 20 12.08 -6.72 12.49
C GLY A 20 10.69 -7.18 12.04
N SER A 21 10.57 -7.65 10.79
CA SER A 21 9.30 -8.00 10.16
C SER A 21 9.03 -9.50 10.25
N HIS A 22 8.59 -10.00 11.41
CA HIS A 22 7.97 -11.34 11.52
C HIS A 22 6.57 -11.40 10.89
N ARG A 23 6.36 -10.73 9.75
CA ARG A 23 5.05 -10.60 9.12
C ARG A 23 5.17 -11.03 7.66
N HIS A 24 4.51 -12.14 7.32
CA HIS A 24 4.44 -12.65 5.95
C HIS A 24 3.77 -11.60 5.06
N HIS A 25 4.56 -10.98 4.21
CA HIS A 25 4.15 -9.91 3.30
C HIS A 25 3.37 -10.49 2.11
N PHE A 26 2.16 -10.00 1.85
CA PHE A 26 1.29 -10.50 0.77
C PHE A 26 1.02 -9.44 -0.30
N LEU A 27 1.83 -9.52 -1.34
CA LEU A 27 1.53 -9.05 -2.69
C LEU A 27 0.47 -9.99 -3.30
N ARG A 28 -0.73 -9.49 -3.63
CA ARG A 28 -1.72 -10.32 -4.35
C ARG A 28 -1.24 -10.54 -5.77
N ALA A 29 -0.95 -11.79 -6.08
CA ALA A 29 -0.37 -12.16 -7.36
C ALA A 29 -1.43 -12.65 -8.33
N MET A 30 -1.32 -12.22 -9.59
CA MET A 30 -2.14 -12.72 -10.69
C MET A 30 -2.12 -14.25 -10.76
N SER A 31 -0.99 -14.86 -10.41
CA SER A 31 -0.77 -16.32 -10.39
C SER A 31 -1.55 -17.09 -9.31
N GLU A 32 -2.31 -16.42 -8.44
CA GLU A 32 -3.05 -17.05 -7.33
C GLU A 32 -4.50 -17.42 -7.68
N TYR A 33 -4.92 -17.24 -8.95
CA TYR A 33 -6.29 -17.52 -9.40
C TYR A 33 -6.73 -18.97 -9.19
N ASP A 34 -5.83 -19.93 -9.13
CA ASP A 34 -6.12 -21.35 -8.91
C ASP A 34 -5.62 -21.83 -7.55
N GLN A 35 -5.35 -20.92 -6.62
CA GLN A 35 -4.89 -21.24 -5.27
C GLN A 35 -6.00 -21.00 -4.25
N LEU A 36 -6.04 -21.88 -3.25
CA LEU A 36 -6.86 -21.72 -2.07
C LEU A 36 -6.06 -20.98 -0.98
N LEU A 37 -6.75 -20.27 -0.09
CA LEU A 37 -6.11 -19.70 1.08
C LEU A 37 -5.43 -20.82 1.87
N HIS A 38 -4.25 -20.53 2.42
CA HIS A 38 -3.54 -21.54 3.21
C HIS A 38 -4.28 -21.80 4.53
N GLU A 39 -4.99 -20.79 5.03
CA GLU A 39 -5.71 -20.78 6.29
C GLU A 39 -7.13 -21.34 6.18
N ASP A 40 -7.67 -21.38 4.96
CA ASP A 40 -9.02 -21.83 4.64
C ASP A 40 -8.96 -22.48 3.26
N GLU A 41 -8.78 -23.82 3.25
CA GLU A 41 -8.64 -24.65 2.05
C GLU A 41 -9.92 -24.71 1.19
N SER A 42 -10.91 -23.85 1.45
CA SER A 42 -12.14 -23.74 0.65
C SER A 42 -12.23 -22.43 -0.15
N THR A 43 -11.53 -21.38 0.28
CA THR A 43 -11.67 -20.05 -0.31
C THR A 43 -10.56 -19.76 -1.33
N ASN A 44 -10.95 -19.45 -2.57
CA ASN A 44 -10.02 -19.04 -3.61
C ASN A 44 -9.34 -17.69 -3.29
N ARG A 45 -8.01 -17.61 -3.44
CA ARG A 45 -7.22 -16.42 -3.10
C ARG A 45 -7.56 -15.19 -3.94
N MET A 46 -7.80 -15.36 -5.23
CA MET A 46 -8.16 -14.25 -6.12
C MET A 46 -9.57 -13.73 -5.80
N GLN A 47 -10.52 -14.61 -5.52
CA GLN A 47 -11.87 -14.21 -5.08
C GLN A 47 -11.84 -13.41 -3.77
N GLU A 48 -11.01 -13.82 -2.81
CA GLU A 48 -10.80 -13.06 -1.58
C GLU A 48 -10.18 -11.68 -1.86
N SER A 49 -9.28 -11.59 -2.83
CA SER A 49 -8.68 -10.32 -3.25
C SER A 49 -9.71 -9.36 -3.84
N LEU A 50 -10.65 -9.87 -4.65
CA LEU A 50 -11.73 -9.09 -5.23
C LEU A 50 -12.71 -8.58 -4.17
N LYS A 51 -13.09 -9.43 -3.21
CA LYS A 51 -13.93 -9.03 -2.06
C LYS A 51 -13.25 -7.94 -1.25
N LEU A 52 -11.95 -8.11 -1.03
CA LEU A 52 -11.16 -7.13 -0.32
C LEU A 52 -11.15 -5.78 -1.04
N PHE A 53 -10.81 -5.80 -2.33
CA PHE A 53 -10.77 -4.60 -3.13
C PHE A 53 -12.13 -3.90 -3.17
N ASP A 54 -13.24 -4.62 -3.29
CA ASP A 54 -14.60 -4.05 -3.20
C ASP A 54 -14.85 -3.31 -1.89
N SER A 55 -14.41 -3.88 -0.76
CA SER A 55 -14.58 -3.28 0.57
C SER A 55 -13.80 -1.97 0.72
N ILE A 56 -12.53 -1.96 0.29
CA ILE A 56 -11.67 -0.77 0.35
C ILE A 56 -12.15 0.29 -0.64
N CYS A 57 -12.35 -0.12 -1.90
CA CYS A 57 -12.69 0.79 -3.00
C CYS A 57 -13.99 1.55 -2.71
N ASN A 58 -14.97 0.88 -2.12
CA ASN A 58 -16.29 1.47 -1.84
C ASN A 58 -16.45 1.94 -0.39
N ASN A 59 -15.38 1.99 0.40
CA ASN A 59 -15.46 2.48 1.77
C ASN A 59 -15.79 3.99 1.77
N LYS A 60 -16.76 4.40 2.61
CA LYS A 60 -17.18 5.80 2.76
C LYS A 60 -16.02 6.75 3.09
N TRP A 61 -14.96 6.23 3.72
CA TRP A 61 -13.78 7.02 4.08
C TRP A 61 -12.80 7.24 2.93
N PHE A 62 -12.80 6.37 1.92
CA PHE A 62 -11.91 6.46 0.77
C PHE A 62 -12.58 7.08 -0.46
N VAL A 63 -13.80 7.63 -0.37
CA VAL A 63 -14.60 8.08 -1.54
C VAL A 63 -13.83 9.04 -2.47
N ARG A 64 -13.03 9.96 -1.91
CA ARG A 64 -12.25 10.95 -2.67
C ARG A 64 -10.77 10.56 -2.91
N THR A 65 -10.42 9.31 -2.58
CA THR A 65 -9.05 8.79 -2.70
C THR A 65 -8.96 7.94 -3.96
N SER A 66 -8.10 8.35 -4.89
CA SER A 66 -7.72 7.53 -6.05
C SER A 66 -6.97 6.29 -5.57
N ILE A 67 -7.15 5.16 -6.24
CA ILE A 67 -6.54 3.89 -5.88
C ILE A 67 -5.59 3.46 -6.98
N ILE A 68 -4.40 3.01 -6.61
CA ILE A 68 -3.47 2.37 -7.54
C ILE A 68 -3.42 0.89 -7.16
N LEU A 69 -3.77 0.03 -8.11
CA LEU A 69 -3.81 -1.42 -7.97
C LEU A 69 -2.65 -2.02 -8.77
N PHE A 70 -1.84 -2.84 -8.11
CA PHE A 70 -0.78 -3.59 -8.77
C PHE A 70 -1.16 -5.08 -8.86
N LEU A 71 -1.34 -5.57 -10.08
CA LEU A 71 -1.52 -6.99 -10.39
C LEU A 71 -0.13 -7.61 -10.61
N ASN A 72 0.47 -8.14 -9.55
CA ASN A 72 1.87 -8.59 -9.55
C ASN A 72 2.03 -10.06 -10.01
N LYS A 73 3.27 -10.49 -10.27
CA LYS A 73 3.65 -11.84 -10.74
C LYS A 73 3.04 -12.19 -12.11
N LYS A 74 2.98 -11.22 -13.03
CA LYS A 74 2.46 -11.45 -14.39
C LYS A 74 3.23 -12.52 -15.17
N ASP A 75 4.52 -12.69 -14.88
CA ASP A 75 5.41 -13.73 -15.41
C ASP A 75 4.95 -15.12 -14.99
N LEU A 76 4.70 -15.32 -13.70
CA LEU A 76 4.18 -16.58 -13.18
C LEU A 76 2.76 -16.83 -13.67
N PHE A 77 1.95 -15.79 -13.84
CA PHE A 77 0.63 -15.90 -14.44
C PHE A 77 0.72 -16.36 -15.90
N ALA A 78 1.58 -15.75 -16.72
CA ALA A 78 1.80 -16.15 -18.12
C ALA A 78 2.23 -17.62 -18.24
N ALA A 79 3.10 -18.09 -17.35
CA ALA A 79 3.52 -19.49 -17.32
C ALA A 79 2.42 -20.44 -16.82
N LYS A 80 1.45 -19.94 -16.05
CA LYS A 80 0.42 -20.76 -15.40
C LYS A 80 -0.88 -20.84 -16.19
N ILE A 81 -1.25 -19.76 -16.87
CA ILE A 81 -2.51 -19.69 -17.61
C ILE A 81 -2.60 -20.77 -18.67
N VAL A 82 -1.48 -21.14 -19.31
CA VAL A 82 -1.42 -22.22 -20.32
C VAL A 82 -1.70 -23.62 -19.77
N ARG A 83 -1.61 -23.84 -18.45
CA ARG A 83 -1.73 -25.17 -17.82
C ARG A 83 -2.88 -25.29 -16.83
N SER A 84 -3.36 -24.18 -16.29
CA SER A 84 -4.40 -24.17 -15.26
C SER A 84 -5.52 -23.22 -15.70
N PRO A 85 -6.77 -23.70 -15.84
CA PRO A 85 -7.87 -22.91 -16.37
C PRO A 85 -8.26 -21.79 -15.42
N ILE A 86 -8.38 -20.57 -15.96
CA ILE A 86 -8.85 -19.40 -15.22
C ILE A 86 -10.27 -19.59 -14.68
N ASN A 87 -11.04 -20.49 -15.28
CA ASN A 87 -12.37 -20.90 -14.83
C ASN A 87 -12.40 -21.48 -13.40
N ILE A 88 -11.27 -21.94 -12.86
CA ILE A 88 -11.15 -22.31 -11.44
C ILE A 88 -11.52 -21.14 -10.53
N CYS A 89 -11.10 -19.92 -10.90
CA CYS A 89 -11.49 -18.71 -10.20
C CYS A 89 -12.79 -18.12 -10.73
N PHE A 90 -12.96 -18.14 -12.05
CA PHE A 90 -14.02 -17.41 -12.76
C PHE A 90 -14.82 -18.36 -13.64
N PRO A 91 -15.77 -19.13 -13.09
CA PRO A 91 -16.54 -20.12 -13.85
C PRO A 91 -17.22 -19.53 -15.09
N GLU A 92 -17.67 -18.27 -14.99
CA GLU A 92 -18.34 -17.49 -16.04
C GLU A 92 -17.39 -16.97 -17.14
N TYR A 93 -16.08 -17.22 -17.06
CA TYR A 93 -15.14 -16.77 -18.08
C TYR A 93 -15.31 -17.59 -19.37
N THR A 94 -15.66 -16.92 -20.46
CA THR A 94 -15.88 -17.53 -21.78
C THR A 94 -14.79 -17.21 -22.80
N GLY A 95 -13.79 -16.43 -22.40
CA GLY A 95 -12.69 -16.02 -23.27
C GLY A 95 -11.64 -17.11 -23.47
N ASN A 96 -10.63 -16.84 -24.31
CA ASN A 96 -9.54 -17.78 -24.54
C ASN A 96 -8.60 -17.84 -23.33
N GLN A 97 -7.92 -18.98 -23.18
CA GLN A 97 -6.93 -19.21 -22.13
C GLN A 97 -5.56 -18.60 -22.47
N GLU A 98 -5.56 -17.40 -23.04
CA GLU A 98 -4.36 -16.66 -23.40
C GLU A 98 -4.04 -15.58 -22.37
N TYR A 99 -2.75 -15.26 -22.21
CA TYR A 99 -2.28 -14.31 -21.21
C TYR A 99 -3.00 -12.95 -21.31
N ASN A 100 -3.04 -12.35 -22.50
CA ASN A 100 -3.57 -10.99 -22.67
C ASN A 100 -5.07 -10.92 -22.34
N GLU A 101 -5.85 -11.89 -22.82
CA GLU A 101 -7.29 -11.93 -22.63
C GLU A 101 -7.66 -12.23 -21.17
N ALA A 102 -7.01 -13.22 -20.57
CA ALA A 102 -7.21 -13.59 -19.18
C ALA A 102 -6.75 -12.48 -18.21
N ALA A 103 -5.63 -11.81 -18.51
CA ALA A 103 -5.14 -10.69 -17.71
C ALA A 103 -6.09 -9.48 -17.79
N ALA A 104 -6.57 -9.15 -18.98
CA ALA A 104 -7.56 -8.09 -19.17
C ALA A 104 -8.87 -8.40 -18.44
N TYR A 105 -9.30 -9.66 -18.44
CA TYR A 105 -10.47 -10.08 -17.68
C TYR A 105 -10.28 -9.92 -16.17
N ILE A 106 -9.14 -10.37 -15.62
CA ILE A 106 -8.84 -10.16 -14.18
C ILE A 106 -8.88 -8.67 -13.84
N GLN A 107 -8.25 -7.83 -14.64
CA GLN A 107 -8.29 -6.37 -14.46
C GLN A 107 -9.73 -5.85 -14.47
N ALA A 108 -10.54 -6.25 -15.45
CA ALA A 108 -11.95 -5.87 -15.53
C ALA A 108 -12.77 -6.31 -14.29
N GLN A 109 -12.46 -7.47 -13.69
CA GLN A 109 -13.10 -7.91 -12.46
C GLN A 109 -12.81 -6.99 -11.27
N PHE A 110 -11.59 -6.44 -11.18
CA PHE A 110 -11.25 -5.44 -10.17
C PHE A 110 -11.91 -4.08 -10.48
N ASP A 111 -11.83 -3.62 -11.72
CA ASP A 111 -12.42 -2.34 -12.14
C ASP A 111 -13.94 -2.33 -11.90
N ALA A 112 -14.62 -3.45 -12.16
CA ALA A 112 -16.05 -3.62 -11.88
C ALA A 112 -16.43 -3.50 -10.39
N LYS A 113 -15.48 -3.61 -9.47
CA LYS A 113 -15.74 -3.36 -8.03
C LYS A 113 -15.78 -1.87 -7.69
N ASN A 114 -15.31 -0.98 -8.54
CA ASN A 114 -15.41 0.45 -8.30
C ASN A 114 -16.83 0.96 -8.58
N LYS A 115 -17.59 1.26 -7.53
CA LYS A 115 -18.98 1.76 -7.64
C LYS A 115 -19.06 3.28 -7.73
N SER A 116 -17.92 3.99 -7.71
CA SER A 116 -17.89 5.45 -7.72
C SER A 116 -17.51 5.98 -9.09
N ILE A 117 -18.38 6.82 -9.65
CA ILE A 117 -18.19 7.46 -10.97
C ILE A 117 -16.98 8.41 -10.99
N ASN A 118 -16.65 9.00 -9.84
CA ASN A 118 -15.60 10.02 -9.73
C ASN A 118 -14.29 9.49 -9.16
N LYS A 119 -14.24 8.20 -8.78
CA LYS A 119 -13.03 7.57 -8.27
C LYS A 119 -12.31 6.88 -9.41
N GLU A 120 -11.03 7.18 -9.54
CA GLU A 120 -10.18 6.49 -10.48
C GLU A 120 -9.42 5.35 -9.78
N VAL A 121 -9.42 4.20 -10.44
CA VAL A 121 -8.62 3.03 -10.09
C VAL A 121 -7.61 2.84 -11.22
N TYR A 122 -6.33 2.91 -10.87
CA TYR A 122 -5.23 2.73 -11.82
C TYR A 122 -4.66 1.35 -11.65
N CYS A 123 -4.93 0.47 -12.60
CA CYS A 123 -4.46 -0.90 -12.55
C CYS A 123 -3.20 -1.08 -13.40
N HIS A 124 -2.14 -1.61 -12.79
CA HIS A 124 -0.87 -1.90 -13.46
C HIS A 124 -0.50 -3.37 -13.26
N GLN A 125 -0.22 -4.07 -14.36
CA GLN A 125 0.34 -5.41 -14.33
C GLN A 125 1.85 -5.33 -14.10
N THR A 126 2.34 -5.91 -13.01
CA THR A 126 3.74 -5.84 -12.63
C THR A 126 4.39 -7.21 -12.59
N CYS A 127 5.69 -7.21 -12.88
CA CYS A 127 6.58 -8.32 -12.61
C CYS A 127 7.65 -7.83 -11.66
N ALA A 128 7.70 -8.40 -10.46
CA ALA A 128 8.68 -8.08 -9.43
C ALA A 128 10.14 -8.29 -9.87
N THR A 129 10.37 -9.18 -10.84
CA THR A 129 11.71 -9.59 -11.30
C THR A 129 12.17 -8.86 -12.56
N ASP A 130 11.26 -8.15 -13.25
CA ASP A 130 11.56 -7.39 -14.45
C ASP A 130 11.73 -5.90 -14.15
N THR A 131 12.98 -5.47 -14.09
CA THR A 131 13.37 -4.09 -13.81
C THR A 131 12.91 -3.08 -14.88
N GLY A 132 12.62 -3.51 -16.12
CA GLY A 132 12.13 -2.62 -17.19
C GLY A 132 10.63 -2.35 -17.10
N ASN A 133 9.84 -3.34 -16.65
CA ASN A 133 8.40 -3.15 -16.41
C ASN A 133 8.13 -2.16 -15.27
N ILE A 134 8.98 -2.16 -14.25
CA ILE A 134 8.85 -1.24 -13.13
C ILE A 134 9.12 0.20 -13.55
N GLU A 135 10.12 0.47 -14.43
CA GLU A 135 10.35 1.81 -14.99
C GLU A 135 9.16 2.31 -15.82
N PHE A 136 8.60 1.48 -16.69
CA PHE A 136 7.40 1.84 -17.48
C PHE A 136 6.17 2.11 -16.60
N VAL A 137 5.99 1.33 -15.53
CA VAL A 137 4.92 1.55 -14.55
C VAL A 137 5.17 2.86 -13.77
N PHE A 138 6.42 3.17 -13.42
CA PHE A 138 6.77 4.46 -12.80
C PHE A 138 6.48 5.63 -13.74
N ASP A 139 6.81 5.54 -15.01
CA ASP A 139 6.57 6.60 -15.99
C ASP A 139 5.06 6.79 -16.26
N SER A 140 4.33 5.68 -16.44
CA SER A 140 2.88 5.70 -16.67
C SER A 140 2.10 6.25 -15.47
N VAL A 141 2.50 5.92 -14.24
CA VAL A 141 1.88 6.49 -13.03
C VAL A 141 2.27 7.96 -12.87
N THR A 142 3.50 8.34 -13.24
CA THR A 142 3.97 9.74 -13.17
C THR A 142 3.15 10.63 -14.10
N ASP A 143 2.89 10.22 -15.35
CA ASP A 143 2.12 11.02 -16.32
C ASP A 143 0.64 11.20 -15.92
N VAL A 144 0.03 10.15 -15.40
CA VAL A 144 -1.37 10.15 -14.96
C VAL A 144 -1.56 10.97 -13.67
N VAL A 145 -0.64 10.83 -12.71
CA VAL A 145 -0.63 11.62 -11.48
C VAL A 145 -0.32 13.09 -11.77
N ILE A 146 0.54 13.39 -12.74
CA ILE A 146 0.81 14.75 -13.21
C ILE A 146 -0.43 15.33 -13.90
N ALA A 147 -1.11 14.61 -14.80
CA ALA A 147 -2.31 15.09 -15.49
C ALA A 147 -3.45 15.44 -14.52
N ASN A 148 -3.63 14.65 -13.46
CA ASN A 148 -4.65 14.92 -12.44
C ASN A 148 -4.26 15.97 -11.40
N ASN A 149 -2.96 16.14 -11.11
CA ASN A 149 -2.48 17.22 -10.26
C ASN A 149 -2.44 18.56 -11.01
N LEU A 150 -2.15 18.57 -12.32
CA LEU A 150 -2.18 19.78 -13.16
C LEU A 150 -3.59 20.33 -13.35
N ARG A 151 -4.63 19.48 -13.36
CA ARG A 151 -6.04 19.94 -13.27
C ARG A 151 -6.42 20.55 -11.93
N ARG A 152 -5.60 20.36 -10.88
CA ARG A 152 -5.79 20.92 -9.53
C ARG A 152 -4.82 22.04 -9.19
N CYS A 153 -3.94 22.42 -10.12
CA CYS A 153 -3.08 23.58 -9.98
C CYS A 153 -3.86 24.87 -10.27
N ASP A 154 -4.82 25.17 -9.40
CA ASP A 154 -5.19 26.54 -9.09
C ASP A 154 -4.83 26.81 -7.62
N ALA A 155 -3.77 27.61 -7.47
CA ALA A 155 -3.40 28.43 -6.33
C ALA A 155 -3.71 27.90 -4.91
N ARG A 156 -2.67 27.37 -4.25
CA ARG A 156 -2.24 27.84 -2.92
C ARG A 156 -0.85 27.30 -2.58
N SER A 157 0.14 28.12 -2.92
CA SER A 157 1.27 28.31 -2.01
C SER A 157 0.72 28.65 -0.63
N ALA A 158 1.04 27.85 0.38
CA ALA A 158 0.81 28.22 1.77
C ALA A 158 1.91 27.63 2.65
N MET A 159 2.88 28.49 2.91
CA MET A 159 3.62 28.60 4.17
C MET A 159 2.80 28.13 5.39
N ALA A 160 3.47 27.41 6.29
CA ALA A 160 3.17 27.21 7.72
C ALA A 160 1.73 27.54 8.19
N SER A 161 0.75 26.71 7.85
CA SER A 161 -0.46 26.62 8.67
C SER A 161 -0.07 26.01 10.02
N ALA A 162 -0.41 26.65 11.14
CA ALA A 162 -0.19 26.09 12.47
C ALA A 162 -0.67 24.63 12.55
N LEU A 163 0.10 23.78 13.23
CA LEU A 163 -0.27 22.38 13.41
C LEU A 163 -1.60 22.27 14.17
N PRO A 164 -2.49 21.34 13.79
CA PRO A 164 -3.76 21.18 14.48
C PRO A 164 -3.57 20.56 15.87
N ASN A 165 -4.45 20.87 16.82
CA ASN A 165 -4.42 20.25 18.16
C ASN A 165 -4.82 18.77 18.12
N THR A 166 -5.61 18.37 17.13
CA THR A 166 -6.08 16.99 16.96
C THR A 166 -5.98 16.55 15.50
N PHE A 167 -5.96 15.24 15.29
CA PHE A 167 -5.96 14.63 13.97
C PHE A 167 -6.71 13.30 13.98
N ARG A 168 -7.03 12.81 12.79
CA ARG A 168 -7.79 11.58 12.60
C ARG A 168 -6.88 10.40 12.29
N ARG A 169 -7.28 9.23 12.80
CA ARG A 169 -6.71 7.94 12.41
C ARG A 169 -7.78 6.86 12.35
N LEU A 170 -7.56 5.87 11.50
CA LEU A 170 -8.38 4.68 11.39
C LEU A 170 -7.85 3.60 12.36
N VAL A 171 -8.74 3.05 13.17
CA VAL A 171 -8.44 1.95 14.09
C VAL A 171 -9.44 0.83 13.92
N ALA A 172 -9.05 -0.41 14.21
CA ALA A 172 -9.99 -1.50 14.35
C ALA A 172 -10.58 -1.50 15.76
N THR A 173 -11.89 -1.33 15.91
CA THR A 173 -12.61 -1.37 17.20
C THR A 173 -13.18 -2.74 17.51
N LYS A 174 -13.27 -3.63 16.52
CA LYS A 174 -13.71 -5.02 16.69
C LYS A 174 -13.00 -5.96 15.73
N LEU A 175 -12.94 -7.23 16.12
CA LEU A 175 -12.44 -8.29 15.25
C LEU A 175 -13.59 -8.88 14.42
N THR A 176 -13.51 -8.75 13.10
CA THR A 176 -14.44 -9.32 12.12
C THR A 176 -13.78 -9.39 10.74
N HIS A 177 -14.24 -10.33 9.92
CA HIS A 177 -13.89 -10.45 8.50
C HIS A 177 -14.47 -9.30 7.65
N ASN A 178 -15.46 -8.56 8.17
CA ASN A 178 -15.96 -7.35 7.50
C ASN A 178 -15.13 -6.12 7.89
N PHE A 179 -14.13 -5.77 7.08
CA PHE A 179 -13.25 -4.62 7.36
C PHE A 179 -14.01 -3.31 7.59
N ARG A 180 -15.11 -3.06 6.86
CA ARG A 180 -15.90 -1.82 7.02
C ARG A 180 -16.52 -1.71 8.39
N GLU A 181 -17.00 -2.82 8.91
CA GLU A 181 -17.54 -2.90 10.26
C GLU A 181 -16.45 -2.84 11.31
N ALA A 182 -15.30 -3.46 11.05
CA ALA A 182 -14.20 -3.55 12.01
C ALA A 182 -13.61 -2.19 12.40
N VAL A 183 -13.75 -1.16 11.55
CA VAL A 183 -12.96 0.06 11.65
C VAL A 183 -13.76 1.32 11.97
N GLU A 184 -13.15 2.18 12.77
CA GLU A 184 -13.66 3.50 13.11
C GLU A 184 -12.55 4.55 12.97
N ILE A 185 -12.96 5.78 12.63
CA ILE A 185 -12.08 6.93 12.72
C ILE A 185 -12.18 7.51 14.12
N ILE A 186 -11.03 7.61 14.78
CA ILE A 186 -10.92 8.30 16.06
C ILE A 186 -10.16 9.62 15.89
N ASN A 187 -10.51 10.60 16.72
CA ASN A 187 -9.71 11.81 16.89
C ASN A 187 -8.65 11.57 17.96
N CYS A 188 -7.42 11.96 17.68
CA CYS A 188 -6.29 11.86 18.58
C CYS A 188 -5.68 13.24 18.79
N GLU A 189 -5.17 13.49 19.99
CA GLU A 189 -4.37 14.68 20.27
C GLU A 189 -3.03 14.61 19.52
N LEU A 190 -2.67 15.72 18.87
CA LEU A 190 -1.37 15.86 18.23
C LEU A 190 -0.32 16.16 19.29
N LYS A 191 0.56 15.20 19.55
CA LYS A 191 1.69 15.38 20.46
C LYS A 191 2.94 15.77 19.67
N PRO A 192 3.72 16.76 20.12
CA PRO A 192 5.01 17.09 19.52
C PRO A 192 5.97 15.89 19.53
N PRO A 193 6.87 15.76 18.53
CA PRO A 193 7.88 14.72 18.52
C PRO A 193 8.87 14.89 19.67
N THR A 194 9.21 13.78 20.32
CA THR A 194 10.24 13.75 21.38
C THR A 194 11.64 13.62 20.78
N ALA A 195 12.66 13.49 21.63
CA ALA A 195 14.04 13.36 21.18
C ALA A 195 14.23 12.16 20.23
N GLY A 196 14.91 12.39 19.10
CA GLY A 196 15.15 11.40 18.05
C GLY A 196 13.94 11.10 17.16
N GLN A 197 12.82 11.81 17.33
CA GLN A 197 11.60 11.60 16.54
C GLN A 197 11.33 12.72 15.52
N VAL A 198 10.58 12.38 14.48
CA VAL A 198 10.02 13.34 13.53
C VAL A 198 8.51 13.17 13.46
N LEU A 199 7.80 14.28 13.31
CA LEU A 199 6.38 14.29 13.02
C LEU A 199 6.18 14.41 11.51
N ILE A 200 5.40 13.49 10.95
CA ILE A 200 5.15 13.38 9.52
C ILE A 200 3.66 13.61 9.30
N LYS A 201 3.31 14.48 8.34
CA LYS A 201 1.96 14.57 7.79
C LYS A 201 1.83 13.60 6.62
N THR A 202 1.07 12.54 6.82
CA THR A 202 0.85 11.48 5.84
C THR A 202 0.08 12.05 4.64
N LYS A 203 0.57 11.78 3.44
CA LYS A 203 -0.12 12.13 2.19
C LYS A 203 -0.71 10.91 1.51
N TYR A 204 0.04 9.80 1.54
CA TYR A 204 -0.33 8.52 0.96
C TYR A 204 -0.07 7.43 1.99
N ALA A 205 -0.95 6.44 2.07
CA ALA A 205 -0.77 5.26 2.91
C ALA A 205 -1.02 4.01 2.06
N GLY A 206 -0.22 2.97 2.26
CA GLY A 206 -0.38 1.71 1.54
C GLY A 206 -1.38 0.82 2.24
N VAL A 207 -2.30 0.24 1.47
CA VAL A 207 -3.29 -0.70 1.98
C VAL A 207 -2.85 -2.11 1.60
N ASN A 208 -2.68 -2.95 2.62
CA ASN A 208 -2.12 -4.28 2.51
C ASN A 208 -3.13 -5.32 2.98
N ALA A 209 -3.00 -6.57 2.50
CA ALA A 209 -3.85 -7.68 2.95
C ALA A 209 -3.74 -7.91 4.47
N SER A 210 -2.59 -7.59 5.06
CA SER A 210 -2.36 -7.62 6.50
C SER A 210 -3.37 -6.77 7.28
N ASP A 211 -3.80 -5.63 6.76
CA ASP A 211 -4.72 -4.73 7.48
C ASP A 211 -6.06 -5.40 7.78
N ILE A 212 -6.49 -6.31 6.92
CA ILE A 212 -7.75 -7.06 7.05
C ILE A 212 -7.55 -8.33 7.85
N ASN A 213 -6.38 -8.97 7.72
CA ASN A 213 -6.03 -10.09 8.57
C ASN A 213 -5.93 -9.68 10.05
N PHE A 214 -5.50 -8.44 10.31
CA PHE A 214 -5.58 -7.82 11.64
C PHE A 214 -7.02 -7.67 12.10
N THR A 215 -7.90 -7.10 11.28
CA THR A 215 -9.31 -6.98 11.66
C THR A 215 -10.00 -8.34 11.78
N ALA A 216 -9.60 -9.35 11.01
CA ALA A 216 -10.19 -10.69 11.06
C ALA A 216 -9.67 -11.54 12.24
N GLY A 217 -8.79 -11.01 13.08
CA GLY A 217 -8.22 -11.72 14.23
C GLY A 217 -7.27 -12.86 13.84
N ARG A 218 -6.75 -12.86 12.61
CA ARG A 218 -5.92 -13.95 12.08
C ARG A 218 -4.48 -13.94 12.60
N TYR A 219 -4.01 -12.80 13.12
CA TYR A 219 -2.69 -12.72 13.76
C TYR A 219 -2.82 -13.03 15.25
N LYS A 220 -2.19 -14.13 15.72
CA LYS A 220 -2.22 -14.57 17.13
C LYS A 220 -1.63 -13.54 18.11
N HIS A 221 -0.82 -12.60 17.61
CA HIS A 221 -0.25 -11.50 18.37
C HIS A 221 -1.01 -10.17 18.19
N ALA A 222 -2.14 -10.16 17.48
CA ALA A 222 -2.95 -8.96 17.33
C ALA A 222 -3.42 -8.48 18.72
N SER A 223 -3.11 -7.23 19.02
CA SER A 223 -3.55 -6.56 20.24
C SER A 223 -5.09 -6.59 20.33
N LYS A 224 -5.65 -6.55 21.55
CA LYS A 224 -7.10 -6.33 21.71
C LYS A 224 -7.47 -4.96 21.13
N PRO A 225 -8.66 -4.80 20.52
CA PRO A 225 -9.14 -3.49 20.09
C PRO A 225 -9.06 -2.42 21.20
N PRO A 226 -8.76 -1.15 20.86
CA PRO A 226 -8.55 -0.63 19.51
C PRO A 226 -7.16 -0.96 18.93
N ILE A 227 -7.13 -1.49 17.69
CA ILE A 227 -5.89 -1.84 16.98
C ILE A 227 -5.54 -0.74 15.99
N LEU A 228 -4.28 -0.28 16.01
CA LEU A 228 -3.78 0.65 14.99
C LEU A 228 -3.62 -0.06 13.65
N LEU A 229 -4.15 0.52 12.57
CA LEU A 229 -4.15 -0.06 11.23
C LEU A 229 -3.26 0.70 10.26
N GLY A 230 -2.83 0.02 9.20
CA GLY A 230 -1.90 0.53 8.20
C GLY A 230 -0.46 0.32 8.63
N PHE A 231 0.40 0.03 7.65
CA PHE A 231 1.79 -0.33 7.89
C PHE A 231 2.80 0.57 7.17
N GLU A 232 2.39 1.29 6.14
CA GLU A 232 3.32 2.07 5.32
C GLU A 232 2.72 3.40 4.87
N GLY A 233 3.58 4.38 4.63
CA GLY A 233 3.14 5.68 4.13
C GLY A 233 4.23 6.55 3.56
N VAL A 234 3.78 7.58 2.84
CA VAL A 234 4.59 8.65 2.26
C VAL A 234 3.98 9.97 2.66
N GLY A 235 4.81 10.87 3.18
CA GLY A 235 4.37 12.13 3.78
C GLY A 235 5.47 13.17 3.81
N ARG A 236 5.18 14.30 4.45
CA ARG A 236 6.17 15.36 4.69
C ARG A 236 6.49 15.46 6.16
N VAL A 237 7.77 15.64 6.47
CA VAL A 237 8.19 16.05 7.81
C VAL A 237 7.58 17.43 8.09
N VAL A 238 6.80 17.55 9.15
CA VAL A 238 6.19 18.81 9.59
C VAL A 238 6.78 19.33 10.89
N GLN A 239 7.45 18.48 11.68
CA GLN A 239 8.22 18.88 12.84
C GLN A 239 9.36 17.89 13.08
N VAL A 240 10.49 18.39 13.57
CA VAL A 240 11.66 17.58 13.92
C VAL A 240 11.88 17.73 15.43
N GLY A 241 11.98 16.61 16.13
CA GLY A 241 12.27 16.57 17.56
C GLY A 241 13.76 16.79 17.86
N PRO A 242 14.13 17.06 19.11
CA PRO A 242 15.53 17.27 19.51
C PRO A 242 16.41 16.08 19.13
N GLY A 243 17.67 16.31 18.73
CA GLY A 243 18.66 15.22 18.55
C GLY A 243 18.52 14.36 17.29
N VAL A 244 17.65 14.72 16.33
CA VAL A 244 17.54 14.02 15.02
C VAL A 244 18.72 14.32 14.09
N GLY A 245 19.50 15.38 14.35
CA GLY A 245 20.61 15.82 13.49
C GLY A 245 20.13 16.41 12.15
N ASP A 246 21.06 16.61 11.21
CA ASP A 246 20.80 17.33 9.94
C ASP A 246 20.17 16.48 8.82
N GLY A 247 19.97 15.18 9.06
CA GLY A 247 19.51 14.23 8.05
C GLY A 247 18.04 14.34 7.66
N LEU A 248 17.19 14.93 8.53
CA LEU A 248 15.77 15.14 8.27
C LEU A 248 15.37 16.57 8.62
N LYS A 249 14.66 17.24 7.70
CA LYS A 249 14.27 18.66 7.81
C LYS A 249 12.78 18.85 7.59
N VAL A 250 12.20 19.87 8.22
CA VAL A 250 10.80 20.26 7.99
C VAL A 250 10.59 20.57 6.50
N GLY A 251 9.48 20.08 5.94
CA GLY A 251 9.14 20.18 4.52
C GLY A 251 9.63 19.01 3.67
N GLN A 252 10.59 18.22 4.16
CA GLN A 252 11.20 17.12 3.41
C GLN A 252 10.18 16.00 3.13
N PRO A 253 10.06 15.54 1.87
CA PRO A 253 9.30 14.35 1.53
C PRO A 253 10.00 13.11 2.10
N VAL A 254 9.22 12.24 2.76
CA VAL A 254 9.72 11.01 3.37
C VAL A 254 8.76 9.84 3.16
N ALA A 255 9.33 8.65 3.12
CA ALA A 255 8.63 7.36 3.18
C ALA A 255 8.95 6.67 4.52
N TYR A 256 8.03 5.84 5.02
CA TYR A 256 8.21 5.14 6.29
C TYR A 256 7.38 3.87 6.36
N LEU A 257 7.82 2.96 7.24
CA LEU A 257 7.11 1.74 7.61
C LEU A 257 6.85 1.76 9.11
N ALA A 258 5.57 1.80 9.49
CA ALA A 258 5.12 1.86 10.87
C ALA A 258 3.67 1.39 11.00
N ASP A 259 3.38 0.70 12.09
CA ASP A 259 2.00 0.42 12.49
C ASP A 259 1.22 1.73 12.72
N GLY A 260 -0.07 1.74 12.40
CA GLY A 260 -0.92 2.92 12.52
C GLY A 260 -0.77 3.93 11.38
N SER A 261 -0.23 3.50 10.23
CA SER A 261 -0.03 4.38 9.07
C SER A 261 -1.32 4.90 8.44
N PHE A 262 -2.48 4.32 8.76
CA PHE A 262 -3.79 4.92 8.43
C PHE A 262 -4.11 6.08 9.37
N SER A 263 -3.24 7.09 9.36
CA SER A 263 -3.31 8.25 10.21
C SER A 263 -2.84 9.50 9.46
N GLU A 264 -3.49 10.64 9.72
CA GLU A 264 -3.10 11.93 9.14
C GLU A 264 -1.71 12.39 9.60
N TYR A 265 -1.29 12.03 10.81
CA TYR A 265 0.02 12.35 11.36
C TYR A 265 0.64 11.14 12.06
N GLN A 266 1.94 10.95 11.85
CA GLN A 266 2.73 9.91 12.50
C GLN A 266 3.97 10.50 13.16
N CYS A 267 4.20 10.13 14.42
CA CYS A 267 5.40 10.50 15.15
C CYS A 267 6.32 9.28 15.20
N LEU A 268 7.42 9.31 14.45
CA LEU A 268 8.28 8.16 14.23
C LEU A 268 9.73 8.46 14.60
N SER A 269 10.47 7.41 14.97
CA SER A 269 11.91 7.51 15.12
C SER A 269 12.54 7.93 13.78
N ALA A 270 13.47 8.89 13.81
CA ALA A 270 14.17 9.33 12.60
C ALA A 270 14.89 8.16 11.88
N GLY A 271 15.28 7.10 12.60
CA GLY A 271 15.89 5.91 12.04
C GLY A 271 14.98 5.10 11.10
N SER A 272 13.66 5.15 11.32
CA SER A 272 12.65 4.42 10.55
C SER A 272 12.02 5.24 9.42
N VAL A 273 12.61 6.40 9.11
CA VAL A 273 12.09 7.37 8.14
C VAL A 273 13.14 7.58 7.06
N PHE A 274 12.69 7.57 5.81
CA PHE A 274 13.54 7.58 4.64
C PHE A 274 13.25 8.78 3.76
N PRO A 275 14.24 9.65 3.48
CA PRO A 275 14.11 10.70 2.48
C PRO A 275 13.69 10.14 1.12
N VAL A 276 12.72 10.79 0.48
CA VAL A 276 12.35 10.52 -0.92
C VAL A 276 12.44 11.81 -1.72
N PRO A 277 12.71 11.75 -3.04
CA PRO A 277 12.95 12.96 -3.83
C PRO A 277 11.69 13.84 -3.98
N SER A 278 10.50 13.27 -3.86
CA SER A 278 9.23 14.00 -3.99
C SER A 278 8.07 13.27 -3.29
N LEU A 279 6.98 13.99 -3.01
CA LEU A 279 5.74 13.38 -2.55
C LEU A 279 5.02 12.73 -3.72
N ARG A 280 5.17 11.42 -3.88
CA ARG A 280 4.43 10.69 -4.89
C ARG A 280 3.93 9.35 -4.35
N PRO A 281 2.77 8.86 -4.80
CA PRO A 281 2.19 7.62 -4.29
C PRO A 281 3.03 6.38 -4.64
N GLU A 282 3.87 6.41 -5.67
CA GLU A 282 4.64 5.23 -6.09
C GLU A 282 5.77 4.88 -5.11
N PHE A 283 6.17 5.82 -4.25
CA PHE A 283 7.10 5.48 -3.17
C PHE A 283 6.45 4.58 -2.13
N VAL A 284 5.12 4.58 -2.00
CA VAL A 284 4.41 3.67 -1.10
C VAL A 284 4.57 2.23 -1.59
N SER A 285 4.37 1.97 -2.89
CA SER A 285 4.49 0.61 -3.43
C SER A 285 5.92 0.07 -3.40
N LEU A 286 6.94 0.92 -3.33
CA LEU A 286 8.31 0.44 -3.18
C LEU A 286 8.63 -0.10 -1.78
N LEU A 287 7.87 0.30 -0.76
CA LEU A 287 8.13 -0.09 0.62
C LEU A 287 7.76 -1.56 0.84
N VAL A 288 6.51 -1.90 1.17
CA VAL A 288 6.14 -3.31 1.42
C VAL A 288 6.29 -4.13 0.15
N SER A 289 5.72 -3.66 -0.96
CA SER A 289 5.63 -4.43 -2.19
C SER A 289 7.01 -4.62 -2.84
N GLY A 290 7.84 -3.58 -2.88
CA GLY A 290 9.22 -3.67 -3.39
C GLY A 290 10.14 -4.54 -2.53
N LEU A 291 10.10 -4.42 -1.20
CA LEU A 291 10.93 -5.22 -0.30
C LEU A 291 10.56 -6.70 -0.29
N THR A 292 9.26 -6.98 -0.39
CA THR A 292 8.77 -8.37 -0.50
C THR A 292 9.28 -9.03 -1.78
N ALA A 293 9.31 -8.27 -2.88
CA ALA A 293 9.88 -8.72 -4.14
C ALA A 293 11.38 -8.99 -4.03
N GLU A 294 12.14 -8.15 -3.32
CA GLU A 294 13.58 -8.36 -3.10
C GLU A 294 13.89 -9.64 -2.32
N LEU A 295 13.19 -9.88 -1.21
CA LEU A 295 13.34 -11.12 -0.44
C LEU A 295 13.06 -12.38 -1.26
N ALA A 296 12.13 -12.31 -2.21
CA ALA A 296 11.82 -13.45 -3.09
C ALA A 296 12.91 -13.70 -4.15
N LEU A 297 13.76 -12.70 -4.41
CA LEU A 297 14.87 -12.75 -5.36
C LEU A 297 16.18 -13.20 -4.72
N GLU A 298 16.37 -12.96 -3.41
CA GLU A 298 17.49 -13.51 -2.65
C GLU A 298 17.24 -15.01 -2.38
N LYS A 299 17.66 -15.87 -3.31
CA LYS A 299 17.80 -17.31 -3.13
C LYS A 299 19.20 -17.69 -2.69
#